data_AF-A0A4U9IYV7-F1
#
_entry.id   AF-A0A4U9IYV7-F1
#
_cell.length_a   1.000
_cell.length_b   1.000
_cell.length_c   1.000
_cell.angle_alpha   90.00
_cell.angle_beta   90.00
_cell.angle_gamma   90.00
#
_symmetry.space_group_name_H-M   'P 1'
#
loop_
_entity.id
_entity.type
_entity.pdbx_description
1 polymer ?
#
loop_
_entity_poly.entity_id
_entity_poly.type
_entity_poly.pdbx_seq_one_letter_code
_entity_poly.pdbx_strand_id
1 'polypeptide(L)' 'MNDILRPFELTAAMCHMHWLSPIIIYWARRQHQDELASHAKAYGDWLAAPNLTGGH' A
#
# COMPACT_ATOMS: atom_id res chain seq x y z
N MET A 1 -7.57 0.16 13.31
CA MET A 1 -6.39 -0.26 12.51
C MET A 1 -5.92 0.83 11.55
N ASN A 2 -6.84 1.63 10.98
CA ASN A 2 -6.49 2.80 10.18
C ASN A 2 -5.74 3.90 10.99
N ASP A 3 -5.85 3.88 12.32
CA ASP A 3 -5.26 4.91 13.20
C ASP A 3 -3.72 4.94 13.19
N ILE A 4 -3.07 3.80 12.92
CA ILE A 4 -1.60 3.72 12.85
C ILE A 4 -1.07 4.55 11.67
N LEU A 5 -1.84 4.60 10.58
CA LEU A 5 -1.47 5.30 9.36
C LEU A 5 -1.91 6.77 9.36
N ARG A 6 -2.76 7.17 10.30
CA ARG A 6 -3.33 8.52 10.40
C ARG A 6 -2.27 9.64 10.40
N PRO A 7 -1.12 9.52 11.10
CA PRO A 7 -0.08 10.55 11.03
C PRO A 7 0.49 10.74 9.61
N PHE A 8 0.58 9.67 8.83
CA PHE A 8 1.10 9.72 7.45
C PHE A 8 0.08 10.34 6.50
N GLU A 9 -1.20 9.98 6.64
CA GLU A 9 -2.30 10.59 5.88
C GLU A 9 -2.38 12.10 6.12
N LEU A 10 -2.29 12.53 7.39
CA LEU A 10 -2.25 13.95 7.74
C LEU A 10 -1.03 14.66 7.15
N THR A 11 0.14 14.01 7.16
CA THR A 11 1.37 14.56 6.55
C THR A 11 1.21 14.75 5.04
N ALA A 12 0.63 13.78 4.34
CA ALA A 12 0.34 13.89 2.90
C ALA A 12 -0.61 15.05 2.61
N ALA A 13 -1.67 15.20 3.43
CA ALA A 13 -2.62 16.30 3.30
C ALA A 13 -1.98 17.68 3.52
N MET A 14 -1.09 17.81 4.52
CA MET A 14 -0.34 19.06 4.78
C MET A 14 0.56 19.46 3.61
N CYS A 15 1.04 18.49 2.82
CA CYS A 15 1.84 18.73 1.63
C CYS A 15 1.02 18.79 0.33
N HIS A 16 -0.31 18.86 0.41
CA HIS A 16 -1.22 18.82 -0.75
C HIS A 16 -1.03 17.59 -1.65
N MET A 17 -0.57 16.46 -1.09
CA MET A 17 -0.45 15.20 -1.79
C MET A 17 -1.77 14.43 -1.72
N HIS A 18 -2.07 13.64 -2.76
CA HIS A 18 -3.17 12.69 -2.71
C HIS A 18 -2.76 11.47 -1.90
N TRP A 19 -3.52 11.17 -0.85
CA TRP A 19 -3.36 9.93 -0.10
C TRP A 19 -3.91 8.76 -0.91
N LEU A 20 -3.06 7.75 -1.17
CA LEU A 20 -3.45 6.51 -1.82
C LEU A 20 -3.57 5.42 -0.75
N SER A 21 -4.54 4.52 -0.90
CA SER A 21 -4.69 3.38 0.00
C SER A 21 -3.41 2.54 0.02
N PRO A 22 -2.76 2.34 1.18
CA PRO A 22 -1.51 1.61 1.25
C PRO A 22 -1.73 0.10 1.14
N ILE A 23 -0.77 -0.58 0.52
CA ILE A 23 -0.72 -2.04 0.51
C ILE A 23 -0.06 -2.52 1.79
N ILE A 24 -0.75 -3.38 2.55
CA ILE A 24 -0.29 -3.88 3.84
C ILE A 24 -0.12 -5.39 3.76
N ILE A 25 1.13 -5.86 3.84
CA ILE A 25 1.43 -7.30 3.96
C ILE A 25 1.55 -7.65 5.44
N TYR A 26 0.57 -8.38 5.94
CA TYR A 26 0.57 -8.85 7.32
C TYR A 26 1.60 -9.95 7.50
N TRP A 27 2.33 -9.91 8.63
CA TRP A 27 3.28 -10.98 8.98
C TRP A 27 4.30 -11.27 7.88
N ALA A 28 4.79 -10.23 7.18
CA ALA A 28 5.63 -10.37 5.99
C ALA A 28 6.80 -11.36 6.13
N ARG A 29 7.44 -11.45 7.30
CA ARG A 29 8.56 -12.38 7.56
C ARG A 29 8.16 -13.86 7.68
N ARG A 30 6.88 -14.17 7.78
CA ARG A 30 6.33 -15.54 7.94
C ARG A 30 5.46 -15.96 6.75
N GLN A 31 5.36 -15.12 5.73
CA GLN A 31 4.63 -15.44 4.50
C GLN A 31 5.37 -16.51 3.70
N HIS A 32 4.64 -17.32 2.93
CA HIS A 32 5.28 -18.24 2.00
C HIS A 32 5.93 -17.47 0.85
N GLN A 33 6.98 -18.04 0.26
CA GLN A 33 7.71 -17.36 -0.83
C GLN A 33 6.80 -17.07 -2.03
N ASP A 34 5.88 -17.97 -2.35
CA ASP A 34 4.94 -17.82 -3.46
C ASP A 34 3.91 -16.71 -3.20
N GLU A 35 3.46 -16.57 -1.96
CA GLU A 35 2.54 -15.49 -1.55
C GLU A 35 3.24 -14.13 -1.65
N LEU A 36 4.48 -14.02 -1.16
CA LEU A 36 5.29 -12.82 -1.32
C LEU A 36 5.54 -12.45 -2.78
N ALA A 37 5.81 -13.44 -3.64
CA ALA A 37 5.98 -13.22 -5.07
C ALA A 37 4.69 -12.70 -5.74
N SER A 38 3.53 -13.24 -5.34
CA SER A 38 2.22 -12.77 -5.79
C SER A 38 1.97 -11.31 -5.36
N HIS A 39 2.25 -10.97 -4.10
CA HIS A 39 2.14 -9.60 -3.61
C HIS A 39 3.08 -8.62 -4.35
N ALA A 40 4.32 -9.03 -4.61
CA ALA A 40 5.27 -8.24 -5.36
C ALA A 40 4.80 -8.00 -6.81
N LYS A 41 4.23 -9.03 -7.45
CA LYS A 41 3.65 -8.89 -8.78
C LYS A 41 2.46 -7.93 -8.79
N ALA A 42 1.50 -8.12 -7.89
CA ALA A 42 0.32 -7.25 -7.79
C ALA A 42 0.72 -5.78 -7.56
N TYR A 43 1.74 -5.54 -6.74
CA TYR A 43 2.28 -4.20 -6.53
C TYR A 43 2.93 -3.62 -7.78
N GLY A 44 3.70 -4.42 -8.52
CA GLY A 44 4.29 -4.01 -9.80
C GLY A 44 3.25 -3.67 -10.85
N ASP A 45 2.19 -4.48 -10.95
CA ASP A 45 1.07 -4.24 -11.86
C ASP A 45 0.32 -2.93 -11.47
N TRP A 46 0.15 -2.66 -10.18
CA TRP A 46 -0.41 -1.39 -9.68
C TRP A 46 0.47 -0.18 -10.00
N LEU A 47 1.80 -0.28 -9.88
CA LEU A 47 2.74 0.79 -10.24
C LEU A 47 2.71 1.12 -11.74
N ALA A 48 2.44 0.13 -12.60
CA ALA A 48 2.35 0.33 -14.04
C ALA A 48 1.06 1.07 -14.46
N ALA A 49 0.00 0.98 -13.67
CA ALA A 49 -1.27 1.66 -13.89
C ALA A 49 -1.87 2.15 -12.56
N PRO A 50 -1.30 3.19 -11.95
CA PRO A 50 -1.72 3.65 -10.63
C PRO A 50 -3.12 4.26 -10.74
N ASN A 51 -4.12 3.55 -10.22
CA ASN A 51 -5.45 4.11 -10.03
C ASN A 51 -5.40 5.09 -8.85
N LEU A 52 -5.94 6.29 -9.04
CA LEU A 52 -5.98 7.33 -7.98
C LEU A 52 -6.81 6.89 -6.74
N THR A 53 -7.52 5.76 -6.83
CA THR A 53 -8.29 5.16 -5.74
C THR A 53 -7.51 4.15 -4.89
N GLY A 54 -6.25 3.83 -5.22
CA GLY A 54 -5.46 2.85 -4.48
C GLY A 54 -5.90 1.39 -4.71
N GLY A 55 -5.01 0.44 -4.41
CA GLY A 55 -5.26 -0.99 -4.59
C GLY A 55 -6.34 -1.50 -3.64
N HIS A 56 -7.28 -2.28 -4.18
CA HIS A 56 -8.31 -3.02 -3.44
C HIS A 56 -7.73 -4.22 -2.69
#